data_AF-A0A2T4X2T6-F1
#
_entry.id   AF-A0A2T4X2T6-F1
#
_cell.length_a   1.000
_cell.length_b   1.000
_cell.length_c   1.000
_cell.angle_alpha   90.00
_cell.angle_beta   90.00
_cell.angle_gamma   90.00
#
_symmetry.space_group_name_H-M   'P 1'
#
loop_
_entity.id
_entity.type
_entity.pdbx_description
1 polymer ?
#
loop_
_entity_poly.entity_id
_entity_poly.type
_entity_poly.pdbx_seq_one_letter_code
_entity_poly.pdbx_strand_id
1 'polypeptide(L)'
;MGIIVGNFKANFQDLMRISISYPSESSLIQYRDARKDAPFSYREVGATRGDFPAGYQHDRYRFKIGAGDADWAAARQALRAWQHFHTGWTRLYPVQTILEADQVVVVNFKLLGLWWKNSCRILYTVDEADQFGFTYGTLAGHVERGEEYFGVARDEAGKVYFVLEAFSRPDYWLARLAGPVTRYFQVQFAPAAAAAMQRAVLERSTASQPV
;
A
#
# COMPACT_ATOMS: atom_id res chain seq x y z
N MET A 1 -33.53 -4.97 26.99
CA MET A 1 -32.99 -3.88 26.14
C MET A 1 -32.28 -4.56 24.98
N GLY A 2 -32.76 -4.35 23.75
CA GLY A 2 -32.54 -5.27 22.61
C GLY A 2 -31.12 -5.34 22.07
N ILE A 3 -30.68 -6.56 21.76
CA ILE A 3 -29.52 -6.83 20.91
C ILE A 3 -30.01 -6.69 19.46
N ILE A 4 -29.52 -5.67 18.75
CA ILE A 4 -29.70 -5.59 17.29
C ILE A 4 -28.77 -6.64 16.68
N VAL A 5 -29.32 -7.80 16.36
CA VAL A 5 -28.65 -8.80 15.53
C VAL A 5 -28.70 -8.29 14.09
N GLY A 6 -27.65 -7.60 13.67
CA GLY A 6 -27.43 -7.25 12.27
C GLY A 6 -27.24 -8.52 11.45
N ASN A 7 -28.29 -8.95 10.74
CA ASN A 7 -28.30 -10.12 9.89
C ASN A 7 -27.54 -9.82 8.59
N PHE A 8 -26.20 -9.84 8.63
CA PHE A 8 -25.38 -9.64 7.43
C PHE A 8 -25.16 -11.00 6.73
N LYS A 9 -26.11 -11.42 5.89
CA LYS A 9 -25.85 -12.48 4.92
C LYS A 9 -24.88 -11.91 3.88
N ALA A 10 -23.57 -12.10 4.09
CA ALA A 10 -22.56 -11.73 3.12
C ALA A 10 -22.84 -12.46 1.80
N ASN A 11 -23.03 -11.72 0.71
CA ASN A 11 -23.18 -12.32 -0.61
C ASN A 11 -21.81 -12.89 -1.02
N PHE A 12 -21.77 -14.09 -1.57
CA PHE A 12 -20.54 -14.69 -2.09
C PHE A 12 -19.82 -13.76 -3.09
N GLN A 13 -20.59 -12.96 -3.84
CA GLN A 13 -20.07 -11.95 -4.75
C GLN A 13 -19.30 -10.82 -4.04
N ASP A 14 -19.68 -10.44 -2.82
CA ASP A 14 -19.04 -9.35 -2.07
C ASP A 14 -17.66 -9.74 -1.53
N LEU A 15 -17.44 -11.05 -1.35
CA LEU A 15 -16.15 -11.66 -1.00
C LEU A 15 -15.25 -11.91 -2.22
N MET A 16 -15.77 -11.80 -3.45
CA MET A 16 -14.97 -12.02 -4.65
C MET A 16 -13.84 -11.01 -4.72
N ARG A 17 -12.65 -11.50 -5.06
CA ARG A 17 -11.42 -10.70 -5.15
C ARG A 17 -11.37 -9.83 -6.40
N ILE A 18 -12.18 -10.14 -7.40
CA ILE A 18 -12.10 -9.57 -8.75
C ILE A 18 -13.44 -8.92 -9.10
N SER A 19 -13.40 -7.73 -9.69
CA SER A 19 -14.58 -6.99 -10.17
C SER A 19 -14.29 -6.29 -11.50
N ILE A 20 -15.32 -6.08 -12.33
CA ILE A 20 -15.19 -5.36 -13.62
C ILE A 20 -15.22 -3.84 -13.41
N SER A 21 -15.92 -3.37 -12.40
CA SER A 21 -15.93 -1.97 -11.94
C SER A 21 -15.21 -1.83 -10.59
N TYR A 22 -14.91 -0.59 -10.18
CA TYR A 22 -14.34 -0.38 -8.86
C TYR A 22 -15.30 -0.93 -7.79
N PRO A 23 -14.83 -1.75 -6.83
CA PRO A 23 -15.71 -2.35 -5.83
C PRO A 23 -16.50 -1.30 -5.04
N SER A 24 -17.75 -1.60 -4.72
CA SER A 24 -18.55 -0.74 -3.84
C SER A 24 -17.90 -0.66 -2.45
N GLU A 25 -18.19 0.43 -1.73
CA GLU A 25 -17.73 0.57 -0.36
C GLU A 25 -18.19 -0.59 0.54
N SER A 26 -19.44 -1.02 0.41
CA SER A 26 -19.97 -2.18 1.15
C SER A 26 -19.19 -3.47 0.88
N SER A 27 -18.76 -3.71 -0.36
CA SER A 27 -17.93 -4.86 -0.72
C SER A 27 -16.52 -4.75 -0.12
N LEU A 28 -15.94 -3.55 -0.08
CA LEU A 28 -14.64 -3.31 0.52
C LEU A 28 -14.67 -3.48 2.05
N ILE A 29 -15.72 -2.99 2.72
CA ILE A 29 -15.94 -3.18 4.16
C ILE A 29 -16.02 -4.67 4.48
N GLN A 30 -16.89 -5.41 3.80
CA GLN A 30 -17.05 -6.84 4.02
C GLN A 30 -15.75 -7.62 3.77
N TYR A 31 -15.07 -7.32 2.66
CA TYR A 31 -13.82 -7.98 2.31
C TYR A 31 -12.72 -7.73 3.35
N ARG A 32 -12.57 -6.48 3.79
CA ARG A 32 -11.61 -6.10 4.85
C ARG A 32 -11.96 -6.77 6.17
N ASP A 33 -13.21 -6.67 6.60
CA ASP A 33 -13.67 -7.15 7.91
C ASP A 33 -13.52 -8.67 8.02
N ALA A 34 -13.79 -9.41 6.94
CA ALA A 34 -13.57 -10.85 6.87
C ALA A 34 -12.08 -11.26 7.00
N ARG A 35 -11.13 -10.32 6.89
CA ARG A 35 -9.69 -10.57 6.96
C ARG A 35 -8.99 -9.92 8.14
N LYS A 36 -9.73 -9.28 9.05
CA LYS A 36 -9.17 -8.70 10.27
C LYS A 36 -8.30 -9.68 11.06
N ASP A 37 -8.71 -10.94 11.12
CA ASP A 37 -8.01 -12.00 11.86
C ASP A 37 -7.25 -12.98 10.94
N ALA A 38 -7.16 -12.70 9.64
CA ALA A 38 -6.45 -13.58 8.72
C ALA A 38 -4.94 -13.62 9.05
N PRO A 39 -4.27 -14.77 8.91
CA PRO A 39 -2.82 -14.83 9.07
C PRO A 39 -2.11 -14.15 7.89
N PHE A 40 -0.85 -13.77 8.10
CA PHE A 40 0.04 -13.41 7.00
C PHE A 40 0.22 -14.60 6.05
N SER A 41 0.44 -14.30 4.77
CA SER A 41 0.57 -15.31 3.71
C SER A 41 1.99 -15.88 3.56
N TYR A 42 2.93 -15.42 4.37
CA TYR A 42 4.37 -15.75 4.38
C TYR A 42 4.87 -15.90 5.82
N ARG A 43 6.09 -16.43 6.00
CA ARG A 43 6.62 -16.81 7.33
C ARG A 43 7.57 -15.78 7.91
N GLU A 44 8.24 -15.02 7.05
CA GLU A 44 9.35 -14.10 7.37
C GLU A 44 8.84 -12.73 7.86
N VAL A 45 7.85 -12.74 8.75
CA VAL A 45 7.15 -11.54 9.24
C VAL A 45 8.13 -10.60 9.97
N GLY A 46 8.21 -9.35 9.52
CA GLY A 46 9.06 -8.29 10.01
C GLY A 46 10.44 -8.21 9.33
N ALA A 47 10.72 -9.04 8.32
CA ALA A 47 12.05 -9.10 7.71
C ALA A 47 12.44 -7.85 6.93
N THR A 48 11.52 -6.93 6.60
CA THR A 48 11.90 -5.63 6.02
C THR A 48 12.74 -4.75 6.95
N ARG A 49 12.88 -5.09 8.23
CA ARG A 49 13.77 -4.38 9.17
C ARG A 49 15.25 -4.69 8.99
N GLY A 50 15.59 -5.72 8.22
CA GLY A 50 16.96 -6.17 8.05
C GLY A 50 17.18 -6.74 6.65
N ASP A 51 17.89 -7.86 6.60
CA ASP A 51 18.19 -8.52 5.34
C ASP A 51 16.98 -9.25 4.78
N PHE A 52 16.74 -9.07 3.48
CA PHE A 52 15.57 -9.66 2.84
C PHE A 52 15.78 -11.17 2.64
N PRO A 53 14.77 -11.99 2.96
CA PRO A 53 14.90 -13.44 2.90
C PRO A 53 15.11 -13.93 1.48
N ALA A 54 15.92 -14.97 1.32
CA ALA A 54 16.12 -15.63 0.03
C ALA A 54 14.83 -16.28 -0.49
N GLY A 55 14.74 -16.48 -1.82
CA GLY A 55 13.56 -17.09 -2.46
C GLY A 55 12.40 -16.13 -2.71
N TYR A 56 12.61 -14.83 -2.48
CA TYR A 56 11.72 -13.74 -2.82
C TYR A 56 12.36 -12.86 -3.89
N GLN A 57 11.53 -12.13 -4.63
CA GLN A 57 11.97 -10.97 -5.38
C GLN A 57 12.20 -9.81 -4.43
N HIS A 58 13.31 -9.11 -4.60
CA HIS A 58 13.69 -7.96 -3.77
C HIS A 58 13.63 -6.70 -4.61
N ASP A 59 12.82 -5.74 -4.17
CA ASP A 59 12.70 -4.44 -4.78
C ASP A 59 13.17 -3.40 -3.77
N ARG A 60 14.09 -2.51 -4.17
CA ARG A 60 14.58 -1.38 -3.37
C ARG A 60 14.65 -0.15 -4.24
N TYR A 61 13.78 0.80 -3.98
CA TYR A 61 13.67 2.02 -4.76
C TYR A 61 13.77 3.25 -3.87
N ARG A 62 14.45 4.27 -4.41
CA ARG A 62 14.60 5.58 -3.79
C ARG A 62 14.47 6.65 -4.86
N PHE A 63 13.46 7.50 -4.74
CA PHE A 63 13.17 8.57 -5.70
C PHE A 63 13.20 9.91 -4.99
N LYS A 64 13.96 10.88 -5.50
CA LYS A 64 13.93 12.25 -4.95
C LYS A 64 12.59 12.90 -5.28
N ILE A 65 11.88 13.39 -4.27
CA ILE A 65 10.56 14.02 -4.41
C ILE A 65 10.51 15.49 -3.97
N GLY A 66 11.56 15.99 -3.31
CA GLY A 66 11.63 17.38 -2.86
C GLY A 66 12.93 17.72 -2.15
N ALA A 67 12.99 18.88 -1.51
CA ALA A 67 14.10 19.29 -0.64
C ALA A 67 13.66 20.32 0.44
N GLY A 68 14.33 20.28 1.58
CA GLY A 68 14.10 21.19 2.71
C GLY A 68 12.99 20.74 3.67
N ASP A 69 12.87 21.45 4.79
CA ASP A 69 11.93 21.13 5.89
C ASP A 69 10.47 21.14 5.44
N ALA A 70 10.14 22.07 4.55
CA ALA A 70 8.79 22.21 4.06
C ALA A 70 8.38 20.94 3.30
N ASP A 71 9.17 20.53 2.30
CA ASP A 71 8.88 19.34 1.49
C ASP A 71 8.94 18.06 2.32
N TRP A 72 9.79 18.01 3.35
CA TRP A 72 9.82 16.92 4.32
C TRP A 72 8.49 16.78 5.05
N ALA A 73 7.96 17.87 5.61
CA ALA A 73 6.66 17.87 6.28
C ALA A 73 5.53 17.47 5.32
N ALA A 74 5.54 18.00 4.09
CA ALA A 74 4.57 17.68 3.06
C ALA A 74 4.61 16.19 2.67
N ALA A 75 5.81 15.62 2.51
CA ALA A 75 6.00 14.23 2.16
C ALA A 75 5.48 13.29 3.26
N ARG A 76 5.74 13.61 4.55
CA ARG A 76 5.18 12.86 5.69
C ARG A 76 3.66 12.89 5.69
N GLN A 77 3.06 14.06 5.45
CA GLN A 77 1.61 14.20 5.38
C GLN A 77 1.02 13.43 4.18
N ALA A 78 1.65 13.50 3.01
CA ALA A 78 1.24 12.76 1.82
C ALA A 78 1.30 11.25 2.05
N LEU A 79 2.33 10.76 2.76
CA LEU A 79 2.44 9.35 3.09
C LEU A 79 1.34 8.91 4.06
N ARG A 80 1.07 9.69 5.13
CA ARG A 80 -0.04 9.48 6.08
C ARG A 80 -1.41 9.47 5.39
N ALA A 81 -1.56 10.28 4.34
CA ALA A 81 -2.77 10.36 3.53
C ALA A 81 -2.81 9.35 2.36
N TRP A 82 -1.89 8.37 2.35
CA TRP A 82 -1.85 7.29 1.36
C TRP A 82 -1.73 7.76 -0.10
N GLN A 83 -1.08 8.92 -0.34
CA GLN A 83 -0.96 9.52 -1.68
C GLN A 83 -0.21 8.63 -2.67
N HIS A 84 0.74 7.82 -2.22
CA HIS A 84 1.47 6.84 -3.05
C HIS A 84 0.57 5.79 -3.72
N PHE A 85 -0.64 5.53 -3.21
CA PHE A 85 -1.62 4.67 -3.88
C PHE A 85 -2.50 5.41 -4.90
N HIS A 86 -2.32 6.71 -5.15
CA HIS A 86 -3.10 7.49 -6.13
C HIS A 86 -2.42 7.52 -7.51
N THR A 87 -2.19 6.34 -8.09
CA THR A 87 -1.50 6.15 -9.38
C THR A 87 -2.43 6.18 -10.60
N GLY A 88 -3.74 6.28 -10.38
CA GLY A 88 -4.78 6.16 -11.40
C GLY A 88 -5.26 4.72 -11.63
N TRP A 89 -4.44 3.72 -11.30
CA TRP A 89 -4.78 2.30 -11.40
C TRP A 89 -4.66 1.56 -10.06
N THR A 90 -4.14 2.18 -9.01
CA THR A 90 -4.24 1.71 -7.62
C THR A 90 -5.13 2.62 -6.79
N ARG A 91 -5.73 2.08 -5.71
CA ARG A 91 -6.44 2.82 -4.65
C ARG A 91 -6.41 2.03 -3.35
N LEU A 92 -6.19 2.70 -2.23
CA LEU A 92 -6.28 2.09 -0.91
C LEU A 92 -7.68 2.29 -0.31
N TYR A 93 -8.12 1.33 0.52
CA TYR A 93 -9.31 1.45 1.34
C TYR A 93 -9.05 0.86 2.75
N PRO A 94 -9.53 1.49 3.84
CA PRO A 94 -10.03 2.87 3.92
C PRO A 94 -8.90 3.89 3.81
N VAL A 95 -9.12 5.01 3.11
CA VAL A 95 -8.11 6.06 2.95
C VAL A 95 -7.83 6.84 4.24
N GLN A 96 -8.71 6.73 5.24
CA GLN A 96 -8.58 7.37 6.55
C GLN A 96 -7.86 6.48 7.58
N THR A 97 -7.37 5.31 7.15
CA THR A 97 -6.67 4.38 8.05
C THR A 97 -5.42 5.06 8.61
N ILE A 98 -5.33 5.12 9.92
CA ILE A 98 -4.15 5.62 10.63
C ILE A 98 -2.99 4.64 10.46
N LEU A 99 -1.76 5.17 10.38
CA LEU A 99 -0.56 4.34 10.30
C LEU A 99 -0.22 3.80 11.68
N GLU A 100 -0.83 2.67 12.02
CA GLU A 100 -0.60 1.96 13.29
C GLU A 100 -0.57 0.46 13.03
N ALA A 101 0.15 -0.29 13.86
CA ALA A 101 0.21 -1.75 13.78
C ALA A 101 -1.21 -2.36 13.86
N ASP A 102 -1.37 -3.51 13.23
CA ASP A 102 -2.59 -4.31 13.17
C ASP A 102 -3.76 -3.72 12.38
N GLN A 103 -3.64 -2.48 11.88
CA GLN A 103 -4.62 -1.92 10.95
C GLN A 103 -4.64 -2.71 9.64
N VAL A 104 -5.84 -3.13 9.20
CA VAL A 104 -6.05 -3.88 7.96
C VAL A 104 -6.56 -2.95 6.87
N VAL A 105 -5.83 -2.92 5.76
CA VAL A 105 -6.13 -2.14 4.56
C VAL A 105 -6.37 -3.06 3.37
N VAL A 106 -7.07 -2.54 2.37
CA VAL A 106 -7.28 -3.19 1.08
C VAL A 106 -6.65 -2.33 -0.01
N VAL A 107 -5.58 -2.83 -0.61
CA VAL A 107 -4.99 -2.28 -1.81
C VAL A 107 -5.77 -2.81 -3.00
N ASN A 108 -6.39 -1.91 -3.73
CA ASN A 108 -7.12 -2.19 -4.96
C ASN A 108 -6.24 -1.82 -6.14
N PHE A 109 -6.01 -2.73 -7.08
CA PHE A 109 -5.32 -2.40 -8.33
C PHE A 109 -6.15 -2.84 -9.54
N LYS A 110 -6.05 -2.08 -10.62
CA LYS A 110 -6.70 -2.36 -11.89
C LYS A 110 -5.70 -3.00 -12.85
N LEU A 111 -5.99 -4.23 -13.27
CA LEU A 111 -5.18 -5.00 -14.22
C LEU A 111 -6.08 -5.54 -15.32
N LEU A 112 -5.73 -5.25 -16.59
CA LEU A 112 -6.48 -5.71 -17.78
C LEU A 112 -7.99 -5.42 -17.70
N GLY A 113 -8.36 -4.25 -17.19
CA GLY A 113 -9.75 -3.83 -17.04
C GLY A 113 -10.44 -4.31 -15.76
N LEU A 114 -9.84 -5.23 -15.00
CA LEU A 114 -10.42 -5.81 -13.78
C LEU A 114 -9.77 -5.21 -12.53
N TRP A 115 -10.57 -4.99 -11.49
CA TRP A 115 -10.14 -4.56 -10.17
C TRP A 115 -9.90 -5.75 -9.25
N TRP A 116 -8.78 -5.71 -8.53
CA TRP A 116 -8.33 -6.76 -7.64
C TRP A 116 -8.20 -6.23 -6.21
N LYS A 117 -8.94 -6.84 -5.28
CA LYS A 117 -8.88 -6.53 -3.84
C LYS A 117 -7.77 -7.33 -3.17
N ASN A 118 -6.84 -6.67 -2.51
CA ASN A 118 -5.72 -7.31 -1.84
C ASN A 118 -5.57 -6.77 -0.42
N SER A 119 -5.69 -7.68 0.56
CA SER A 119 -5.68 -7.28 1.97
C SER A 119 -4.28 -7.35 2.56
N CYS A 120 -3.91 -6.29 3.25
CA CYS A 120 -2.64 -6.16 3.94
C CYS A 120 -2.90 -5.72 5.38
N ARG A 121 -1.99 -6.07 6.30
CA ARG A 121 -2.00 -5.56 7.67
C ARG A 121 -0.73 -4.77 7.92
N ILE A 122 -0.84 -3.60 8.54
CA ILE A 122 0.34 -2.82 8.96
C ILE A 122 1.05 -3.58 10.08
N LEU A 123 2.35 -3.80 9.93
CA LEU A 123 3.18 -4.48 10.93
C LEU A 123 3.79 -3.48 11.89
N TYR A 124 4.33 -2.38 11.35
CA TYR A 124 5.03 -1.38 12.13
C TYR A 124 5.12 -0.05 11.39
N THR A 125 5.43 0.99 12.15
CA THR A 125 5.73 2.32 11.68
C THR A 125 7.12 2.76 12.09
N VAL A 126 7.64 3.75 11.38
CA VAL A 126 8.90 4.44 11.66
C VAL A 126 8.56 5.92 11.74
N ASP A 127 8.96 6.60 12.81
CA ASP A 127 8.81 8.05 12.97
C ASP A 127 10.05 8.61 13.67
N GLU A 128 11.07 8.86 12.86
CA GLU A 128 12.39 9.36 13.25
C GLU A 128 12.60 10.77 12.64
N ALA A 129 13.72 11.41 13.00
CA ALA A 129 13.99 12.79 12.58
C ALA A 129 14.14 12.95 11.05
N ASP A 130 14.69 11.93 10.40
CA ASP A 130 15.06 11.87 8.99
C ASP A 130 14.40 10.70 8.25
N GLN A 131 13.61 9.87 8.93
CA GLN A 131 12.86 8.76 8.35
C GLN A 131 11.42 8.71 8.88
N PHE A 132 10.45 8.53 7.99
CA PHE A 132 9.05 8.32 8.36
C PHE A 132 8.43 7.30 7.42
N GLY A 133 7.74 6.29 7.94
CA GLY A 133 7.20 5.23 7.11
C GLY A 133 6.41 4.18 7.85
N PHE A 134 6.00 3.15 7.12
CA PHE A 134 5.35 1.98 7.67
C PHE A 134 5.60 0.79 6.76
N THR A 135 5.47 -0.40 7.33
CA THR A 135 5.45 -1.65 6.58
C THR A 135 4.09 -2.30 6.72
N TYR A 136 3.56 -2.84 5.63
CA TYR A 136 2.52 -3.85 5.70
C TYR A 136 3.04 -5.21 5.26
N GLY A 137 2.27 -6.24 5.60
CA GLY A 137 2.45 -7.61 5.15
C GLY A 137 1.18 -8.10 4.49
N THR A 138 1.32 -8.95 3.48
CA THR A 138 0.18 -9.47 2.73
C THR A 138 -0.54 -10.57 3.52
N LEU A 139 -1.87 -10.49 3.60
CA LEU A 139 -2.70 -11.48 4.30
C LEU A 139 -3.07 -12.64 3.38
N ALA A 140 -3.49 -13.77 3.96
CA ALA A 140 -3.97 -14.92 3.21
C ALA A 140 -5.05 -14.51 2.18
N GLY A 141 -4.88 -14.89 0.91
CA GLY A 141 -5.74 -14.46 -0.19
C GLY A 141 -5.32 -13.14 -0.84
N HIS A 142 -4.12 -12.63 -0.59
CA HIS A 142 -3.46 -11.63 -1.44
C HIS A 142 -2.94 -12.29 -2.73
N VAL A 143 -2.70 -11.56 -3.82
CA VAL A 143 -2.13 -12.14 -5.07
C VAL A 143 -0.62 -12.41 -4.99
N GLU A 144 0.02 -11.86 -3.97
CA GLU A 144 1.45 -11.88 -3.67
C GLU A 144 1.66 -12.23 -2.20
N ARG A 145 2.81 -12.80 -1.89
CA ARG A 145 3.25 -13.15 -0.54
C ARG A 145 4.50 -12.35 -0.20
N GLY A 146 4.43 -11.52 0.83
CA GLY A 146 5.60 -10.77 1.29
C GLY A 146 5.26 -9.50 2.05
N GLU A 147 6.24 -8.61 2.12
CA GLU A 147 6.21 -7.34 2.84
C GLU A 147 6.64 -6.20 1.96
N GLU A 148 6.10 -5.03 2.27
CA GLU A 148 6.43 -3.80 1.59
C GLU A 148 6.49 -2.66 2.61
N TYR A 149 7.66 -2.06 2.68
CA TYR A 149 7.92 -0.82 3.38
C TYR A 149 7.68 0.36 2.45
N PHE A 150 6.89 1.32 2.92
CA PHE A 150 6.71 2.63 2.31
C PHE A 150 7.20 3.70 3.25
N GLY A 151 8.07 4.57 2.76
CA GLY A 151 8.65 5.61 3.58
C GLY A 151 8.98 6.87 2.82
N VAL A 152 9.29 7.90 3.60
CA VAL A 152 10.00 9.08 3.19
C VAL A 152 11.27 9.20 4.01
N ALA A 153 12.37 9.58 3.36
CA ALA A 153 13.66 9.76 4.00
C ALA A 153 14.26 11.11 3.61
N ARG A 154 15.03 11.73 4.50
CA ARG A 154 15.76 12.97 4.24
C ARG A 154 17.26 12.77 4.47
N ASP A 155 18.09 13.24 3.55
CA ASP A 155 19.55 13.21 3.75
C ASP A 155 20.07 14.47 4.47
N GLU A 156 21.33 14.46 4.86
CA GLU A 156 22.01 15.59 5.54
C GLU A 156 22.02 16.88 4.69
N ALA A 157 21.94 16.75 3.37
CA ALA A 157 21.82 17.88 2.45
C ALA A 157 20.37 18.40 2.30
N GLY A 158 19.43 17.83 3.05
CA GLY A 158 18.02 18.21 3.06
C GLY A 158 17.22 17.68 1.87
N LYS A 159 17.75 16.78 1.04
CA LYS A 159 16.98 16.17 -0.07
C LYS A 159 15.99 15.17 0.50
N VAL A 160 14.75 15.24 0.03
CA VAL A 160 13.65 14.37 0.47
C VAL A 160 13.37 13.31 -0.58
N TYR A 161 13.23 12.07 -0.14
CA TYR A 161 13.06 10.89 -0.96
C TYR A 161 11.80 10.13 -0.59
N PHE A 162 11.10 9.58 -1.59
CA PHE A 162 10.20 8.45 -1.40
C PHE A 162 11.02 7.16 -1.45
N VAL A 163 10.77 6.26 -0.51
CA VAL A 163 11.47 4.99 -0.34
C VAL A 163 10.43 3.87 -0.41
N LEU A 164 10.70 2.86 -1.22
CA LEU A 164 9.91 1.63 -1.31
C LEU A 164 10.87 0.46 -1.24
N GLU A 165 10.69 -0.40 -0.24
CA GLU A 165 11.49 -1.62 -0.11
C GLU A 165 10.58 -2.81 0.14
N ALA A 166 10.68 -3.84 -0.69
CA ALA A 166 9.78 -4.98 -0.65
C ALA A 166 10.52 -6.29 -0.88
N PHE A 167 10.08 -7.34 -0.20
CA PHE A 167 10.31 -8.70 -0.66
C PHE A 167 8.98 -9.36 -0.94
N SER A 168 8.81 -9.94 -2.13
CA SER A 168 7.55 -10.58 -2.50
C SER A 168 7.72 -11.73 -3.49
N ARG A 169 6.70 -12.59 -3.58
CA ARG A 169 6.57 -13.62 -4.61
C ARG A 169 5.10 -13.93 -4.90
N PRO A 170 4.74 -14.37 -6.12
CA PRO A 170 3.35 -14.67 -6.45
C PRO A 170 2.70 -15.75 -5.58
N ASP A 171 1.40 -15.60 -5.27
CA ASP A 171 0.59 -16.56 -4.50
C ASP A 171 -0.17 -17.59 -5.37
N TYR A 172 0.08 -17.73 -6.69
CA TYR A 172 -0.69 -18.68 -7.53
C TYR A 172 0.08 -19.25 -8.75
N TRP A 173 -0.31 -20.45 -9.19
CA TRP A 173 0.09 -21.04 -10.48
C TRP A 173 -0.47 -20.28 -11.69
N LEU A 174 -1.65 -19.67 -11.56
CA LEU A 174 -2.31 -18.89 -12.62
C LEU A 174 -1.56 -17.60 -12.97
N ALA A 175 -0.79 -17.05 -12.02
CA ALA A 175 0.12 -15.93 -12.26
C ALA A 175 1.23 -16.27 -13.27
N ARG A 176 1.51 -17.56 -13.53
CA ARG A 176 2.47 -17.96 -14.58
C ARG A 176 1.96 -17.69 -16.00
N LEU A 177 0.64 -17.67 -16.22
CA LEU A 177 0.03 -17.36 -17.53
C LEU A 177 -0.09 -15.85 -17.79
N ALA A 178 -0.23 -15.04 -16.73
CA ALA A 178 -0.25 -13.57 -16.81
C ALA A 178 1.09 -12.91 -16.41
N GLY A 179 2.13 -13.71 -16.18
CA GLY A 179 3.35 -13.33 -15.46
C GLY A 179 4.08 -12.09 -15.99
N PRO A 180 4.29 -11.95 -17.32
CA PRO A 180 4.93 -10.75 -17.87
C PRO A 180 4.10 -9.48 -17.63
N VAL A 181 2.77 -9.59 -17.70
CA VAL A 181 1.87 -8.44 -17.52
C VAL A 181 1.82 -8.05 -16.04
N THR A 182 1.66 -9.00 -15.12
CA THR A 182 1.68 -8.71 -13.68
C THR A 182 3.01 -8.11 -13.25
N ARG A 183 4.13 -8.65 -13.76
CA ARG A 183 5.46 -8.10 -13.47
C ARG A 183 5.63 -6.68 -14.00
N TYR A 184 5.12 -6.39 -15.20
CA TYR A 184 5.15 -5.03 -15.73
C TYR A 184 4.47 -4.05 -14.77
N PHE A 185 3.24 -4.33 -14.31
CA PHE A 185 2.54 -3.45 -13.38
C PHE A 185 3.22 -3.35 -12.00
N GLN A 186 3.81 -4.43 -11.49
CA GLN A 186 4.61 -4.38 -10.26
C GLN A 186 5.81 -3.42 -10.39
N VAL A 187 6.57 -3.53 -11.48
CA VAL A 187 7.72 -2.64 -11.75
C VAL A 187 7.27 -1.18 -11.93
N GLN A 188 6.11 -0.96 -12.55
CA GLN A 188 5.57 0.39 -12.75
C GLN A 188 4.97 1.01 -11.48
N PHE A 189 4.69 0.21 -10.44
CA PHE A 189 4.13 0.72 -9.21
C PHE A 189 5.06 1.73 -8.54
N ALA A 190 6.33 1.40 -8.33
CA ALA A 190 7.26 2.26 -7.60
C ALA A 190 7.46 3.65 -8.25
N PRO A 191 7.71 3.77 -9.57
CA PRO A 191 7.73 5.07 -10.24
C PRO A 191 6.40 5.84 -10.18
N ALA A 192 5.26 5.15 -10.34
CA ALA A 192 3.95 5.79 -10.30
C ALA A 192 3.60 6.31 -8.90
N ALA A 193 3.95 5.53 -7.86
CA ALA A 193 3.82 5.90 -6.46
C ALA A 193 4.70 7.11 -6.11
N ALA A 194 5.96 7.10 -6.56
CA ALA A 194 6.87 8.23 -6.40
C ALA A 194 6.34 9.50 -7.07
N ALA A 195 5.80 9.38 -8.29
CA ALA A 195 5.19 10.50 -8.99
C ALA A 195 3.95 11.04 -8.25
N ALA A 196 3.12 10.18 -7.66
CA ALA A 196 1.99 10.60 -6.85
C ALA A 196 2.43 11.35 -5.58
N MET A 197 3.46 10.85 -4.90
CA MET A 197 4.08 11.53 -3.75
C MET A 197 4.66 12.89 -4.15
N GLN A 198 5.38 12.96 -5.28
CA GLN A 198 5.95 14.20 -5.78
C GLN A 198 4.87 15.24 -6.11
N ARG A 199 3.77 14.84 -6.76
CA ARG A 199 2.63 15.73 -7.01
C ARG A 199 2.06 16.30 -5.72
N ALA A 200 1.83 15.46 -4.71
CA ALA A 200 1.31 15.90 -3.42
C ALA A 200 2.25 16.89 -2.70
N VAL A 201 3.57 16.70 -2.82
CA VAL A 201 4.57 17.66 -2.29
C VAL A 201 4.52 18.99 -3.03
N LEU A 202 4.42 18.97 -4.37
CA LEU A 202 4.40 20.18 -5.21
C LEU A 202 3.11 20.98 -5.08
N GLU A 203 1.95 20.33 -5.00
CA GLU A 203 0.64 21.00 -4.86
C GLU A 203 0.55 21.84 -3.57
N ARG A 204 1.23 21.41 -2.48
CA ARG A 204 1.38 22.24 -1.28
C ARG A 204 2.19 23.50 -1.56
N SER A 205 3.30 23.39 -2.29
CA SER A 205 4.13 24.55 -2.64
C SER A 205 3.33 25.62 -3.38
N THR A 206 2.38 25.22 -4.22
CA THR A 206 1.49 26.16 -4.93
C THR A 206 0.41 26.77 -4.04
N ALA A 207 -0.09 26.04 -3.04
CA ALA A 207 -1.10 26.55 -2.10
C ALA A 207 -0.54 27.52 -1.04
N SER A 208 0.79 27.56 -0.87
CA SER A 208 1.47 28.39 0.15
C SER A 208 2.17 29.64 -0.41
N GLN A 209 2.06 29.94 -1.70
CA GLN A 209 2.56 31.22 -2.24
C GLN A 209 1.48 32.30 -2.08
N PRO A 210 1.74 33.40 -1.33
CA PRO A 210 0.85 34.55 -1.36
C PRO A 210 0.94 35.21 -2.75
N VAL A 211 -0.22 35.58 -3.29
CA VAL A 211 -0.36 36.42 -4.50
C VAL A 211 0.26 37.79 -4.25
#